data_AF-A0A8I0H5V3-F1
#
_entry.id   AF-A0A8I0H5V3-F1
#
_cell.length_a   1.000
_cell.length_b   1.000
_cell.length_c   1.000
_cell.angle_alpha   90.00
_cell.angle_beta   90.00
_cell.angle_gamma   90.00
#
_symmetry.space_group_name_H-M   'P 1'
#
loop_
_entity.id
_entity.type
_entity.pdbx_description
1 polymer ?
#
loop_
_entity_poly.entity_id
_entity_poly.type
_entity_poly.pdbx_seq_one_letter_code
_entity_poly.pdbx_strand_id
1 'polypeptide(L)'
;SSIEDYRITNRGGKGVKTINMTEKTGNLIALLDVTNEDNLMIINKSGLTIRLDVSTLRVMGRNTQGVRLINLRNDDAIAAVAKVSAS
;
A
#
# COMPACT_ATOMS: atom_id res chain seq x y z
N SER A 1 -3.80 -8.25 0.38
CA SER A 1 -4.24 -9.50 1.05
C SER A 1 -5.68 -9.34 1.44
N SER A 2 -6.40 -10.45 1.52
CA SER A 2 -7.74 -10.43 2.11
C SER A 2 -7.63 -10.18 3.62
N ILE A 3 -8.69 -9.68 4.25
CA ILE A 3 -8.67 -9.40 5.69
C ILE A 3 -8.50 -10.69 6.51
N GLU A 4 -9.01 -11.79 6.00
CA GLU A 4 -8.94 -13.14 6.58
C GLU A 4 -7.50 -13.66 6.69
N ASP A 5 -6.57 -13.13 5.89
CA ASP A 5 -5.14 -13.46 5.98
C ASP A 5 -4.52 -12.92 7.29
N TYR A 6 -5.21 -12.01 8.00
CA TYR A 6 -4.83 -11.50 9.31
C TYR A 6 -5.46 -12.30 10.44
N ARG A 7 -4.73 -13.34 10.89
CA ARG A 7 -5.11 -14.06 12.11
C ARG A 7 -5.30 -13.11 13.30
N ILE A 8 -6.32 -13.39 14.09
CA ILE A 8 -6.56 -12.71 15.37
C ILE A 8 -5.37 -12.96 16.31
N THR A 9 -4.90 -11.91 16.97
CA THR A 9 -3.80 -11.99 17.95
C THR A 9 -4.16 -11.22 19.21
N ASN A 10 -3.63 -11.65 20.35
CA ASN A 10 -3.83 -10.97 21.62
C ASN A 10 -3.11 -9.62 21.65
N ARG A 11 -3.70 -8.65 22.35
CA ARG A 11 -3.09 -7.33 22.58
C ARG A 11 -1.76 -7.46 23.33
N GLY A 12 -0.76 -6.67 22.93
CA GLY A 12 0.57 -6.63 23.55
C GLY A 12 1.58 -7.63 22.97
N GLY A 13 1.16 -8.45 21.98
CA GLY A 13 2.09 -9.28 21.21
C GLY A 13 2.88 -8.49 20.17
N LYS A 14 3.88 -9.14 19.55
CA LYS A 14 4.69 -8.56 18.46
C LYS A 14 3.94 -8.38 17.12
N GLY A 15 2.68 -8.80 17.07
CA GLY A 15 1.87 -8.79 15.85
C GLY A 15 2.25 -9.88 14.84
N VAL A 16 1.91 -9.63 13.58
CA VAL A 16 2.07 -10.55 12.45
C VAL A 16 2.60 -9.80 11.23
N LYS A 17 3.49 -10.42 10.44
CA LYS A 17 4.17 -9.77 9.31
C LYS A 17 3.17 -9.35 8.21
N THR A 18 3.18 -8.06 7.83
CA THR A 18 2.21 -7.50 6.87
C THR A 18 2.72 -7.52 5.42
N ILE A 19 4.01 -7.26 5.22
CA ILE A 19 4.69 -7.21 3.93
C ILE A 19 6.16 -7.60 4.13
N ASN A 20 6.81 -8.12 3.09
CA ASN A 20 8.24 -8.37 3.11
C ASN A 20 9.02 -7.11 2.70
N MET A 21 9.55 -6.39 3.68
CA MET A 21 10.41 -5.23 3.46
C MET A 21 11.85 -5.65 3.17
N THR A 22 12.48 -4.97 2.22
CA THR A 22 13.88 -5.14 1.80
C THR A 22 14.45 -3.75 1.52
N GLU A 23 15.77 -3.62 1.39
CA GLU A 23 16.39 -2.35 1.00
C GLU A 23 15.83 -1.81 -0.32
N LYS A 24 15.51 -2.69 -1.27
CA LYS A 24 14.90 -2.33 -2.56
C LYS A 24 13.47 -1.78 -2.43
N THR A 25 12.67 -2.31 -1.50
CA THR A 25 11.26 -1.90 -1.33
C THR A 25 11.11 -0.74 -0.35
N GLY A 26 12.08 -0.54 0.54
CA GLY A 26 12.06 0.49 1.55
C GLY A 26 11.05 0.22 2.67
N ASN A 27 10.70 1.30 3.37
CA ASN A 27 9.81 1.24 4.52
C ASN A 27 8.32 1.27 4.13
N LEU A 28 7.48 0.63 4.95
CA LEU A 28 6.03 0.75 4.82
C LEU A 28 5.61 2.19 5.16
N ILE A 29 4.95 2.87 4.21
CA ILE A 29 4.53 4.26 4.36
C ILE A 29 3.07 4.36 4.81
N ALA A 30 2.21 3.48 4.28
CA ALA A 30 0.78 3.49 4.56
C ALA A 30 0.21 2.07 4.53
N LEU A 31 -0.85 1.87 5.32
CA LEU A 31 -1.68 0.68 5.30
C LEU A 31 -3.14 1.15 5.35
N LEU A 32 -3.93 0.77 4.36
CA LEU A 32 -5.30 1.22 4.14
C LEU A 32 -6.18 0.00 3.87
N ASP A 33 -7.35 -0.06 4.50
CA ASP A 33 -8.44 -0.93 4.07
C ASP A 33 -9.09 -0.32 2.82
N VAL A 34 -9.37 -1.14 1.81
CA VAL A 34 -9.96 -0.71 0.54
C VAL A 34 -10.96 -1.75 0.05
N THR A 35 -11.92 -1.30 -0.73
CA THR A 35 -12.80 -2.14 -1.53
C THR A 35 -12.51 -1.94 -3.02
N ASN A 36 -13.14 -2.72 -3.89
CA ASN A 36 -12.92 -2.59 -5.34
C ASN A 36 -13.52 -1.30 -5.91
N GLU A 37 -14.37 -0.61 -5.14
CA GLU A 37 -14.98 0.67 -5.48
C GLU A 37 -14.11 1.87 -5.06
N ASP A 38 -12.97 1.64 -4.42
CA ASP A 38 -12.08 2.71 -4.00
C ASP A 38 -11.07 3.09 -5.09
N ASN A 39 -10.61 4.34 -5.03
CA ASN A 39 -9.43 4.82 -5.73
C ASN A 39 -8.31 5.09 -4.72
N LEU A 40 -7.07 4.92 -5.19
CA LEU A 40 -5.87 5.30 -4.46
C LEU A 40 -5.28 6.57 -5.08
N MET A 41 -5.08 7.61 -4.26
CA MET A 41 -4.30 8.78 -4.63
C MET A 41 -2.90 8.68 -4.02
N ILE A 42 -1.88 8.87 -4.86
CA ILE A 42 -0.48 8.89 -4.46
C ILE A 42 0.09 10.26 -4.84
N ILE A 43 0.71 10.94 -3.88
CA ILE A 43 1.33 12.26 -4.07
C ILE A 43 2.81 12.12 -3.72
N ASN A 44 3.69 12.53 -4.62
CA ASN A 44 5.13 12.59 -4.36
C ASN A 44 5.55 13.99 -3.86
N LYS A 45 6.80 14.13 -3.41
CA LYS A 45 7.33 15.39 -2.88
C LYS A 45 7.46 16.48 -3.95
N SER A 46 7.58 16.10 -5.23
CA SER A 46 7.60 17.05 -6.34
C SER A 46 6.21 17.59 -6.74
N GLY A 47 5.13 17.08 -6.14
CA GLY A 47 3.76 17.54 -6.37
C GLY A 47 3.00 16.83 -7.50
N LEU A 48 3.59 15.82 -8.13
CA LEU A 48 2.88 14.92 -9.04
C LEU A 48 1.88 14.08 -8.23
N THR A 49 0.64 14.10 -8.69
CA THR A 49 -0.46 13.33 -8.11
C THR A 49 -0.92 12.27 -9.09
N ILE A 50 -1.03 11.03 -8.61
CA ILE A 50 -1.42 9.86 -9.41
C ILE A 50 -2.66 9.26 -8.77
N ARG A 51 -3.71 9.02 -9.57
CA ARG A 51 -4.93 8.33 -9.16
C ARG A 51 -4.97 6.96 -9.84
N LEU A 52 -5.22 5.91 -9.05
CA LEU A 52 -5.30 4.53 -9.49
C LEU A 52 -6.61 3.90 -9.02
N ASP A 53 -7.27 3.15 -9.89
CA ASP A 53 -8.43 2.32 -9.52
C ASP A 53 -7.94 1.07 -8.77
N VAL A 54 -8.45 0.85 -7.55
CA VAL A 54 -8.05 -0.30 -6.72
C VAL A 54 -8.40 -1.63 -7.38
N SER A 55 -9.47 -1.70 -8.18
CA SER A 55 -9.89 -2.92 -8.88
C SER A 55 -8.83 -3.46 -9.85
N THR A 56 -7.92 -2.60 -10.33
CA THR A 56 -6.81 -2.97 -11.22
C THR A 56 -5.62 -3.58 -10.47
N LEU A 57 -5.58 -3.46 -9.14
CA LEU A 57 -4.49 -3.94 -8.32
C LEU A 57 -4.68 -5.41 -7.98
N ARG A 58 -3.64 -6.22 -8.20
CA ARG A 58 -3.69 -7.65 -7.88
C ARG A 58 -3.74 -7.86 -6.37
N VAL A 59 -4.70 -8.66 -5.91
CA VAL A 59 -4.72 -9.15 -4.51
C VAL A 59 -3.56 -10.11 -4.31
N MET A 60 -2.68 -9.79 -3.35
CA MET A 60 -1.50 -10.59 -3.02
C MET A 60 -1.49 -10.95 -1.54
N GLY A 61 -0.88 -12.10 -1.22
CA GLY A 61 -0.64 -12.53 0.16
C GLY A 61 0.36 -11.65 0.90
N ARG A 62 0.39 -11.79 2.23
CA ARG A 62 1.14 -10.92 3.15
C ARG A 62 2.66 -11.12 3.14
N ASN A 63 3.14 -12.33 2.90
CA ASN A 63 4.59 -12.60 2.84
C ASN A 63 5.15 -12.39 1.41
N THR A 64 4.84 -11.24 0.81
CA THR A 64 5.31 -10.85 -0.53
C THR A 64 5.96 -9.48 -0.48
N GLN A 65 6.69 -9.09 -1.53
CA GLN A 65 7.25 -7.74 -1.68
C GLN A 65 6.23 -6.73 -2.27
N GLY A 66 5.07 -7.21 -2.74
CA GLY A 66 4.11 -6.41 -3.49
C GLY A 66 4.53 -6.17 -4.95
N VAL A 67 3.85 -5.20 -5.58
CA VAL A 67 4.12 -4.74 -6.95
C VAL A 67 4.46 -3.25 -6.94
N ARG A 68 5.23 -2.82 -7.94
CA ARG A 68 5.53 -1.39 -8.12
C ARG A 68 4.33 -0.71 -8.78
N LEU A 69 3.75 0.29 -8.11
CA LEU A 69 2.63 1.06 -8.63
C LEU A 69 3.08 2.24 -9.50
N ILE A 70 4.14 2.94 -9.07
CA ILE A 70 4.64 4.13 -9.76
C ILE A 70 6.16 4.06 -9.88
N ASN A 71 6.70 4.69 -10.92
CA ASN A 71 8.15 4.86 -11.06
C ASN A 71 8.53 6.28 -10.60
N LEU A 72 9.22 6.36 -9.48
CA LEU A 72 9.80 7.62 -9.00
C LEU A 72 11.04 7.92 -9.85
N ARG A 73 11.15 9.17 -10.33
CA ARG A 73 12.32 9.65 -11.07
C ARG A 73 13.25 10.38 -10.11
N ASN A 74 14.56 10.25 -10.31
CA ASN A 74 15.59 10.94 -9.50
C ASN A 74 15.41 10.63 -8.00
N ASP A 75 15.64 11.62 -7.13
CA ASP A 75 15.53 11.52 -5.67
C ASP A 75 14.11 11.81 -5.14
N ASP A 76 13.09 11.63 -5.98
CA ASP A 76 11.72 11.86 -5.57
C ASP A 76 11.20 10.77 -4.64
N ALA A 77 10.29 11.13 -3.74
CA ALA A 77 9.77 10.26 -2.71
C ALA A 77 8.27 10.44 -2.54
N ILE A 78 7.59 9.40 -2.04
CA ILE A 78 6.19 9.49 -1.68
C ILE A 78 6.03 10.46 -0.50
N ALA A 79 5.16 11.45 -0.66
CA ALA A 79 4.78 12.39 0.38
C ALA A 79 3.51 11.93 1.10
N ALA A 80 2.52 11.44 0.35
CA ALA A 80 1.25 10.99 0.91
C ALA A 80 0.59 9.92 0.04
N VAL A 81 -0.24 9.10 0.69
CA VAL A 81 -1.13 8.13 0.07
C VAL A 81 -2.50 8.29 0.71
N ALA A 82 -3.56 8.38 -0.08
CA ALA A 82 -4.92 8.55 0.40
C ALA A 82 -5.90 7.63 -0.34
N LYS A 83 -6.86 7.09 0.39
CA LYS A 83 -8.04 6.41 -0.16
C LYS A 83 -9.10 7.44 -0.53
N VAL A 84 -9.73 7.28 -1.68
CA VAL A 84 -10.81 8.14 -2.16
C VAL A 84 -11.92 7.27 -2.73
N SER A 85 -13.15 7.46 -2.28
CA SER A 85 -14.29 6.72 -2.81
C SER A 85 -14.46 7.00 -4.31
N ALA A 86 -14.76 5.97 -5.11
CA ALA A 86 -15.31 6.22 -6.45
C ALA A 86 -16.64 6.97 -6.31
N SER A 87 -16.81 7.97 -7.17
CA SER A 87 -18.06 8.74 -7.26
C SER A 87 -19.12 7.97 -8.01
#